data_AF-A0A1S3WIG7-F1
#
_entry.id   AF-A0A1S3WIG7-F1
#
_cell.length_a   1.000
_cell.length_b   1.000
_cell.length_c   1.000
_cell.angle_alpha   90.00
_cell.angle_beta   90.00
_cell.angle_gamma   90.00
#
_symmetry.space_group_name_H-M   'P 1'
#
loop_
_entity.id
_entity.type
_entity.pdbx_description
1 polymer ?
#
loop_
_entity_poly.entity_id
_entity_poly.type
_entity_poly.pdbx_seq_one_letter_code
_entity_poly.pdbx_strand_id
1 'polypeptide(L)'
;MAVPGFILGAFIFLLHISSVANYPDGGVTQSCHEMIPAHGHSPRSDPVHNISVSQMTFRPGDQIKVTLSGPPFKGFLLEARDAENLNGPPIGSFTCDSQVSQLLTCENVQGSAVSHSSPSKKTEIKVYWHAPSTAPNHIQFLATVVEKYKIYWVKIPSPVISQPNALPFTTPEVTRAPFSTVSPVSHLTKPFSASGCGNKKFCIRNPLNCDPEKEHACVFLSFTRDDQSVTIEMSGPSEGYLAFAFSHDRWMGDDDAYVCIHEDQTVYIQPSHLTGRSHPVMDPEDTLKDMAWRLADGVIQCSFRRNITLPVVKNRFDLNTSYYIFLADGTAHDGRISKHCQQPLVTYEKYDVTGSSKNIGGSRSVLLLKAHGAMMFVAWMTTVSIGVLTARFFKPVWSKTFFGKAVWFQVHRLLMLTTSALTCVAFVLPFIYRGGWSGHAGYHPFLGCVVMIFAVLQPFLAAFRPPLHHPRRQVFNWTHWSIGTAARIIAVATMFLGMDLSGMSLPDPWKTYWMIGFVAWHVGTEVILEMHAYRLSQKVEILDDTRIQILQSSTVAEVEGHAFKKAVLAIYICGNVTFLIIFLSAINHL
;
A
#
# COMPACT_ATOMS: atom_id res chain seq x y z
N MET A 1 -12.94 42.07 -10.93
CA MET A 1 -12.13 42.03 -9.70
C MET A 1 -12.83 41.11 -8.70
N ALA A 2 -12.35 39.89 -8.52
CA ALA A 2 -12.78 38.98 -7.46
C ALA A 2 -11.79 37.80 -7.38
N VAL A 3 -10.68 37.98 -6.67
CA VAL A 3 -9.87 36.86 -6.17
C VAL A 3 -9.50 37.18 -4.73
N PRO A 4 -10.22 36.61 -3.74
CA PRO A 4 -9.62 36.38 -2.44
C PRO A 4 -9.98 35.01 -1.82
N GLY A 5 -10.49 34.05 -2.61
CA GLY A 5 -10.82 32.70 -2.11
C GLY A 5 -9.69 31.68 -2.22
N PHE A 6 -8.82 31.82 -3.22
CA PHE A 6 -7.82 30.80 -3.56
C PHE A 6 -6.58 30.82 -2.64
N ILE A 7 -6.25 31.99 -2.07
CA ILE A 7 -5.05 32.15 -1.23
C ILE A 7 -5.29 31.62 0.19
N LEU A 8 -6.53 31.72 0.71
CA LEU A 8 -6.87 31.24 2.06
C LEU A 8 -6.90 29.70 2.12
N GLY A 9 -7.33 29.03 1.03
CA GLY A 9 -7.33 27.57 0.93
C GLY A 9 -5.91 26.97 0.84
N ALA A 10 -4.98 27.67 0.18
CA ALA A 10 -3.58 27.25 0.10
C ALA A 10 -2.86 27.35 1.46
N PHE A 11 -3.18 28.36 2.28
CA PHE A 11 -2.61 28.52 3.62
C PHE A 11 -3.13 27.50 4.63
N ILE A 12 -4.39 27.07 4.53
CA ILE A 12 -4.94 26.00 5.39
C ILE A 12 -4.38 24.63 5.00
N PHE A 13 -4.07 24.39 3.72
CA PHE A 13 -3.45 23.15 3.26
C PHE A 13 -1.97 23.00 3.71
N LEU A 14 -1.27 24.12 3.90
CA LEU A 14 0.11 24.15 4.43
C LEU A 14 0.18 23.93 5.95
N LEU A 15 -0.90 24.18 6.69
CA LEU A 15 -0.95 24.03 8.16
C LEU A 15 -1.32 22.61 8.63
N HIS A 16 -1.53 21.64 7.73
CA HIS A 16 -1.84 20.24 8.07
C HIS A 16 -0.82 19.23 7.55
N ILE A 17 0.33 19.72 7.06
CA ILE A 17 1.50 18.87 6.82
C ILE A 17 2.28 18.82 8.14
N SER A 18 1.80 17.99 9.07
CA SER A 18 2.68 17.48 10.12
C SER A 18 3.72 16.62 9.39
N SER A 19 4.94 17.13 9.23
CA SER A 19 6.04 16.27 8.83
C SER A 19 6.14 15.17 9.87
N VAL A 20 5.78 13.94 9.51
CA VAL A 20 6.25 12.78 10.26
C VAL A 20 7.75 12.76 10.01
N ALA A 21 8.51 13.35 10.94
CA ALA A 21 9.95 13.26 10.93
C ALA A 21 10.29 11.78 11.15
N ASN A 22 10.44 11.04 10.06
CA ASN A 22 11.39 9.94 10.07
C ASN A 22 12.73 10.62 10.30
N TYR A 23 13.34 10.40 11.46
CA TYR A 23 14.65 10.98 11.78
C TYR A 23 15.74 10.05 11.23
N PRO A 24 16.31 10.29 10.03
CA PRO A 24 17.55 9.65 9.62
C PRO A 24 18.74 10.16 10.46
N ASP A 25 18.53 11.23 11.23
CA ASP A 25 19.47 11.89 12.12
C ASP A 25 19.17 11.54 13.59
N GLY A 26 20.19 11.49 14.43
CA GLY A 26 20.06 11.11 15.85
C GLY A 26 19.40 12.15 16.76
N GLY A 27 18.40 12.91 16.30
CA GLY A 27 17.64 13.89 17.09
C GLY A 27 16.73 13.26 18.16
N VAL A 28 17.26 12.37 19.01
CA VAL A 28 16.50 11.42 19.85
C VAL A 28 16.30 11.87 21.30
N THR A 29 15.90 13.13 21.53
CA THR A 29 15.73 13.69 22.90
C THR A 29 14.71 12.92 23.74
N GLN A 30 13.70 12.31 23.13
CA GLN A 30 12.71 11.47 23.84
C GLN A 30 13.30 10.16 24.39
N SER A 31 14.45 9.71 23.88
CA SER A 31 15.09 8.46 24.29
C SER A 31 16.06 8.64 25.47
N CYS A 32 16.32 9.87 25.93
CA CYS A 32 17.36 10.12 26.94
C CYS A 32 17.09 9.40 28.27
N HIS A 33 15.86 9.43 28.78
CA HIS A 33 15.55 8.87 30.11
C HIS A 33 15.83 7.35 30.18
N GLU A 34 15.21 6.56 29.31
CA GLU A 34 15.37 5.10 29.30
C GLU A 34 16.63 4.63 28.56
N MET A 35 17.19 5.50 27.71
CA MET A 35 18.24 5.16 26.72
C MET A 35 17.81 4.07 25.73
N ILE A 36 16.50 3.85 25.56
CA ILE A 36 15.94 2.87 24.62
C ILE A 36 15.46 3.61 23.37
N PRO A 37 15.94 3.25 22.17
CA PRO A 37 15.43 3.83 20.94
C PRO A 37 13.98 3.37 20.72
N ALA A 38 13.12 4.26 20.22
CA ALA A 38 11.71 3.98 19.91
C ALA A 38 11.57 3.14 18.63
N HIS A 39 12.23 1.98 18.59
CA HIS A 39 12.26 1.07 17.45
C HIS A 39 11.30 -0.11 17.60
N GLY A 40 10.61 -0.26 18.74
CA GLY A 40 9.59 -1.31 18.94
C GLY A 40 10.15 -2.74 18.98
N HIS A 41 11.43 -2.89 19.30
CA HIS A 41 12.11 -4.18 19.49
C HIS A 41 12.82 -4.19 20.85
N SER A 42 13.22 -5.35 21.38
CA SER A 42 13.98 -5.46 22.63
C SER A 42 15.51 -5.35 22.41
N PRO A 43 16.28 -4.79 23.35
CA PRO A 43 17.73 -4.70 23.24
C PRO A 43 18.42 -6.07 23.31
N ARG A 44 19.60 -6.18 22.69
CA ARG A 44 20.47 -7.37 22.81
C ARG A 44 21.17 -7.41 24.18
N SER A 45 21.38 -8.63 24.69
CA SER A 45 21.92 -8.90 26.04
C SER A 45 23.42 -8.64 26.18
N ASP A 46 24.20 -9.00 25.17
CA ASP A 46 25.67 -9.04 25.25
C ASP A 46 26.28 -7.89 24.43
N PRO A 47 26.75 -6.81 25.08
CA PRO A 47 27.30 -5.66 24.38
C PRO A 47 28.60 -6.01 23.67
N VAL A 48 28.66 -5.69 22.38
CA VAL A 48 29.85 -5.91 21.53
C VAL A 48 30.68 -4.63 21.34
N HIS A 49 30.21 -3.51 21.89
CA HIS A 49 30.87 -2.20 21.86
C HIS A 49 31.38 -1.84 23.25
N ASN A 50 32.43 -1.01 23.30
CA ASN A 50 33.05 -0.57 24.54
C ASN A 50 33.17 0.96 24.61
N ILE A 51 33.19 1.48 25.84
CA ILE A 51 33.45 2.89 26.11
C ILE A 51 34.79 2.98 26.84
N SER A 52 35.69 3.82 26.36
CA SER A 52 36.97 4.14 27.01
C SER A 52 37.09 5.64 27.28
N VAL A 53 37.80 5.99 28.34
CA VAL A 53 38.01 7.36 28.81
C VAL A 53 39.50 7.68 28.85
N SER A 54 39.88 8.93 28.62
CA SER A 54 41.31 9.33 28.63
C SER A 54 41.96 9.34 30.01
N GLN A 55 41.15 9.51 31.06
CA GLN A 55 41.62 9.58 32.45
C GLN A 55 40.55 9.01 33.39
N MET A 56 41.01 8.38 34.48
CA MET A 56 40.14 7.76 35.49
C MET A 56 39.78 8.69 36.64
N THR A 57 40.43 9.85 36.70
CA THR A 57 40.21 10.88 37.73
C THR A 57 39.82 12.21 37.11
N PHE A 58 38.96 12.98 37.77
CA PHE A 58 38.53 14.30 37.26
C PHE A 58 38.28 15.32 38.37
N ARG A 59 38.37 16.60 38.02
CA ARG A 59 37.93 17.74 38.83
C ARG A 59 36.82 18.49 38.11
N PRO A 60 35.93 19.19 38.83
CA PRO A 60 34.98 20.11 38.21
C PRO A 60 35.69 21.10 37.27
N GLY A 61 35.20 21.24 36.05
CA GLY A 61 35.81 22.03 34.97
C GLY A 61 36.76 21.25 34.05
N ASP A 62 37.11 19.99 34.37
CA ASP A 62 37.95 19.17 33.49
C ASP A 62 37.21 18.76 32.21
N GLN A 63 37.99 18.59 31.14
CA GLN A 63 37.53 18.05 29.86
C GLN A 63 38.10 16.65 29.64
N ILE A 64 37.22 15.64 29.56
CA ILE A 64 37.59 14.22 29.42
C ILE A 64 37.22 13.73 28.04
N LYS A 65 38.17 13.08 27.34
CA LYS A 65 37.88 12.45 26.06
C LYS A 65 37.25 11.08 26.28
N VAL A 66 36.07 10.88 25.70
CA VAL A 66 35.29 9.63 25.74
C VAL A 66 35.25 9.05 24.34
N THR A 67 35.61 7.77 24.21
CA THR A 67 35.65 7.05 22.95
C THR A 67 34.75 5.84 23.01
N LEU A 68 33.78 5.75 22.10
CA LEU A 68 32.93 4.58 21.91
C LEU A 68 33.41 3.84 20.66
N SER A 69 33.76 2.57 20.79
CA SER A 69 34.31 1.76 19.70
C SER A 69 33.75 0.34 19.67
N GLY A 70 33.78 -0.30 18.50
CA GLY A 70 33.36 -1.69 18.32
C GLY A 70 33.07 -2.05 16.86
N PRO A 71 32.29 -3.12 16.61
CA PRO A 71 31.79 -3.48 15.27
C PRO A 71 30.99 -2.33 14.64
N PRO A 72 30.87 -2.28 13.28
CA PRO A 72 30.21 -1.17 12.60
C PRO A 72 28.78 -0.88 13.09
N PHE A 73 28.48 0.37 13.44
CA PHE A 73 27.16 0.82 13.90
C PHE A 73 26.67 2.06 13.13
N LYS A 74 25.35 2.25 13.05
CA LYS A 74 24.70 3.37 12.34
C LYS A 74 24.36 4.53 13.29
N GLY A 75 23.83 4.22 14.47
CA GLY A 75 23.38 5.20 15.45
C GLY A 75 23.97 4.98 16.84
N PHE A 76 24.02 6.04 17.62
CA PHE A 76 24.37 5.98 19.04
C PHE A 76 23.70 7.11 19.83
N LEU A 77 23.61 6.93 21.15
CA LEU A 77 23.28 7.92 22.17
C LEU A 77 24.24 7.71 23.35
N LEU A 78 24.91 8.76 23.80
CA LEU A 78 25.90 8.70 24.89
C LEU A 78 25.59 9.80 25.92
N GLU A 79 25.57 9.40 27.19
CA GLU A 79 25.30 10.25 28.36
C GLU A 79 26.30 9.96 29.48
N ALA A 80 26.49 10.92 30.38
CA ALA A 80 27.18 10.73 31.66
C ALA A 80 26.18 10.79 32.80
N ARG A 81 26.26 9.85 33.75
CA ARG A 81 25.36 9.79 34.93
C ARG A 81 26.15 9.60 36.21
N ASP A 82 25.50 9.88 37.34
CA ASP A 82 26.03 9.55 38.66
C ASP A 82 26.17 8.03 38.78
N ALA A 83 27.37 7.56 39.13
CA ALA A 83 27.62 6.13 39.28
C ALA A 83 26.82 5.51 40.45
N GLU A 84 26.42 6.32 41.44
CA GLU A 84 25.57 5.90 42.55
C GLU A 84 24.08 5.86 42.16
N ASN A 85 23.68 6.55 41.09
CA ASN A 85 22.31 6.58 40.59
C ASN A 85 22.25 6.66 39.05
N LEU A 86 22.44 5.51 38.39
CA LEU A 86 22.42 5.39 36.92
C LEU A 86 21.05 5.65 36.28
N ASN A 87 19.98 5.75 37.06
CA ASN A 87 18.65 6.14 36.57
C ASN A 87 18.37 7.64 36.77
N GLY A 88 19.32 8.39 37.34
CA GLY A 88 19.23 9.84 37.48
C GLY A 88 19.43 10.60 36.15
N PRO A 89 19.28 11.94 36.19
CA PRO A 89 19.45 12.80 35.02
C PRO A 89 20.91 12.82 34.51
N PRO A 90 21.13 13.15 33.22
CA PRO A 90 22.48 13.28 32.68
C PRO A 90 23.24 14.45 33.32
N ILE A 91 24.55 14.27 33.48
CA ILE A 91 25.44 15.18 34.22
C ILE A 91 26.52 15.74 33.29
N GLY A 92 26.70 17.06 33.32
CA GLY A 92 27.71 17.76 32.52
C GLY A 92 27.26 18.02 31.09
N SER A 93 28.22 18.38 30.24
CA SER A 93 27.96 18.69 28.84
C SER A 93 29.03 18.13 27.91
N PHE A 94 28.70 17.93 26.64
CA PHE A 94 29.60 17.39 25.64
C PHE A 94 30.00 18.43 24.59
N THR A 95 31.18 18.26 24.00
CA THR A 95 31.58 18.83 22.71
C THR A 95 31.98 17.70 21.75
N CYS A 96 31.53 17.79 20.51
CA CYS A 96 31.73 16.75 19.49
C CYS A 96 32.02 17.35 18.11
N ASP A 97 32.52 16.53 17.20
CA ASP A 97 32.63 16.88 15.78
C ASP A 97 31.26 16.83 15.10
N SER A 98 30.82 17.98 14.56
CA SER A 98 29.52 18.17 13.93
C SER A 98 29.34 17.41 12.60
N GLN A 99 30.40 16.84 12.01
CA GLN A 99 30.27 16.06 10.77
C GLN A 99 29.55 14.73 10.99
N VAL A 100 29.80 14.07 12.12
CA VAL A 100 29.36 12.68 12.38
C VAL A 100 28.47 12.57 13.64
N SER A 101 28.58 13.56 14.53
CA SER A 101 27.87 13.61 15.81
C SER A 101 27.13 14.94 15.98
N GLN A 102 26.11 14.95 16.83
CA GLN A 102 25.36 16.15 17.20
C GLN A 102 25.04 16.13 18.71
N LEU A 103 24.91 17.32 19.29
CA LEU A 103 24.54 17.50 20.68
C LEU A 103 23.02 17.44 20.86
N LEU A 104 22.58 16.80 21.93
CA LEU A 104 21.18 16.72 22.32
C LEU A 104 20.94 17.50 23.62
N THR A 105 19.70 17.97 23.75
CA THR A 105 19.20 18.56 24.99
C THR A 105 18.30 17.54 25.66
N CYS A 106 18.77 16.91 26.73
CA CYS A 106 17.99 15.99 27.55
C CYS A 106 17.63 16.67 28.87
N GLU A 107 16.42 16.47 29.39
CA GLU A 107 15.97 17.04 30.66
C GLU A 107 16.20 18.57 30.77
N ASN A 108 16.03 19.28 29.64
CA ASN A 108 16.25 20.73 29.49
C ASN A 108 17.70 21.22 29.71
N VAL A 109 18.69 20.31 29.74
CA VAL A 109 20.11 20.64 29.84
C VAL A 109 20.74 20.58 28.45
N GLN A 110 21.18 21.73 27.93
CA GLN A 110 21.79 21.79 26.59
C GLN A 110 23.12 21.05 26.55
N GLY A 111 23.28 20.17 25.56
CA GLY A 111 24.52 19.42 25.34
C GLY A 111 24.77 18.32 26.37
N SER A 112 23.76 17.90 27.13
CA SER A 112 23.87 16.86 28.16
C SER A 112 24.05 15.45 27.59
N ALA A 113 23.80 15.26 26.30
CA ALA A 113 23.99 14.02 25.59
C ALA A 113 24.51 14.26 24.16
N VAL A 114 25.06 13.22 23.55
CA VAL A 114 25.56 13.25 22.17
C VAL A 114 25.06 12.05 21.39
N SER A 115 24.70 12.29 20.14
CA SER A 115 24.17 11.27 19.22
C SER A 115 24.74 11.44 17.81
N HIS A 116 24.36 10.57 16.89
CA HIS A 116 24.78 10.60 15.49
C HIS A 116 24.07 11.69 14.66
N SER A 117 24.75 12.29 13.69
CA SER A 117 24.14 13.25 12.73
C SER A 117 23.59 12.59 11.46
N SER A 118 24.06 11.38 11.14
CA SER A 118 23.68 10.63 9.94
C SER A 118 23.74 9.11 10.17
N PRO A 119 23.05 8.29 9.37
CA PRO A 119 23.01 6.83 9.53
C PRO A 119 24.20 6.13 8.85
N SER A 120 25.24 6.89 8.46
CA SER A 120 26.48 6.34 7.90
C SER A 120 27.13 5.37 8.88
N LYS A 121 27.71 4.26 8.39
CA LYS A 121 28.37 3.26 9.25
C LYS A 121 29.63 3.84 9.87
N LYS A 122 29.82 3.57 11.17
CA LYS A 122 30.93 4.06 12.00
C LYS A 122 31.48 2.90 12.82
N THR A 123 32.77 2.90 13.12
CA THR A 123 33.39 1.92 14.02
C THR A 123 33.88 2.56 15.33
N GLU A 124 34.02 3.88 15.33
CA GLU A 124 34.52 4.66 16.45
C GLU A 124 33.89 6.05 16.44
N ILE A 125 33.55 6.58 17.61
CA ILE A 125 33.27 8.00 17.83
C ILE A 125 34.10 8.54 18.99
N LYS A 126 34.54 9.79 18.89
CA LYS A 126 35.32 10.51 19.89
C LYS A 126 34.61 11.80 20.26
N VAL A 127 34.31 11.97 21.54
CA VAL A 127 33.65 13.16 22.07
C VAL A 127 34.39 13.63 23.33
N TYR A 128 34.13 14.86 23.74
CA TYR A 128 34.72 15.43 24.95
C TYR A 128 33.62 15.80 25.94
N TRP A 129 33.71 15.31 27.15
CA TRP A 129 32.79 15.61 28.24
C TRP A 129 33.40 16.65 29.18
N HIS A 130 32.59 17.63 29.60
CA HIS A 130 32.96 18.72 30.49
C HIS A 130 32.32 18.51 31.86
N ALA A 131 33.15 18.40 32.89
CA ALA A 131 32.68 18.20 34.26
C ALA A 131 32.03 19.48 34.81
N PRO A 132 30.77 19.46 35.27
CA PRO A 132 30.11 20.64 35.82
C PRO A 132 30.65 20.98 37.22
N SER A 133 30.44 22.22 37.66
CA SER A 133 30.80 22.67 39.03
C SER A 133 30.11 21.86 40.13
N THR A 134 28.96 21.27 39.83
CA THR A 134 28.14 20.45 40.74
C THR A 134 28.34 18.94 40.52
N ALA A 135 29.45 18.51 39.91
CA ALA A 135 29.67 17.11 39.61
C ALA A 135 29.74 16.24 40.89
N PRO A 136 29.09 15.06 40.91
CA PRO A 136 29.19 14.09 42.00
C PRO A 136 30.60 13.48 42.09
N ASN A 137 30.84 12.67 43.12
CA ASN A 137 32.13 12.04 43.38
C ASN A 137 32.51 10.99 42.33
N HIS A 138 31.52 10.29 41.78
CA HIS A 138 31.70 9.18 40.84
C HIS A 138 30.79 9.36 39.62
N ILE A 139 31.36 9.24 38.42
CA ILE A 139 30.65 9.37 37.15
C ILE A 139 30.84 8.09 36.32
N GLN A 140 29.77 7.66 35.65
CA GLN A 140 29.80 6.59 34.68
C GLN A 140 29.14 7.03 33.37
N PHE A 141 29.79 6.75 32.24
CA PHE A 141 29.22 7.00 30.92
C PHE A 141 28.41 5.78 30.48
N LEU A 142 27.24 6.03 29.91
CA LEU A 142 26.36 5.02 29.35
C LEU A 142 26.16 5.29 27.86
N ALA A 143 26.23 4.23 27.05
CA ALA A 143 25.92 4.32 25.62
C ALA A 143 24.80 3.36 25.21
N THR A 144 24.02 3.83 24.25
CA THR A 144 23.13 3.01 23.43
C THR A 144 23.67 3.01 22.02
N VAL A 145 23.80 1.83 21.41
CA VAL A 145 24.37 1.64 20.07
C VAL A 145 23.37 0.91 19.19
N VAL A 146 23.13 1.45 18.00
CA VAL A 146 22.23 0.90 16.99
C VAL A 146 23.05 0.46 15.78
N GLU A 147 23.13 -0.84 15.56
CA GLU A 147 23.75 -1.42 14.36
C GLU A 147 22.75 -1.45 13.19
N LYS A 148 21.54 -1.94 13.46
CA LYS A 148 20.39 -1.94 12.56
C LYS A 148 19.15 -1.48 13.33
N TYR A 149 18.06 -1.16 12.64
CA TYR A 149 16.84 -0.66 13.30
C TYR A 149 16.40 -1.55 14.49
N LYS A 150 16.42 -2.88 14.34
CA LYS A 150 16.08 -3.84 15.41
C LYS A 150 17.28 -4.37 16.22
N ILE A 151 18.52 -4.11 15.78
CA ILE A 151 19.74 -4.63 16.43
C ILE A 151 20.42 -3.48 17.14
N TYR A 152 20.21 -3.42 18.44
CA TYR A 152 20.77 -2.38 19.28
C TYR A 152 21.04 -2.90 20.70
N TRP A 153 21.92 -2.19 21.39
CA TRP A 153 22.31 -2.44 22.79
C TRP A 153 22.10 -1.15 23.56
N VAL A 154 21.68 -1.26 24.82
CA VAL A 154 21.36 -0.11 25.68
C VAL A 154 22.18 -0.14 26.95
N LYS A 155 22.42 1.03 27.53
CA LYS A 155 23.10 1.20 28.83
C LYS A 155 24.45 0.46 28.91
N ILE A 156 25.23 0.46 27.82
CA ILE A 156 26.60 -0.06 27.80
C ILE A 156 27.44 0.81 28.74
N PRO A 157 28.02 0.26 29.81
CA PRO A 157 28.73 1.08 30.79
C PRO A 157 30.20 1.30 30.42
N SER A 158 30.72 2.48 30.74
CA SER A 158 32.16 2.75 30.81
C SER A 158 32.75 2.32 32.17
N PRO A 159 34.08 2.32 32.31
CA PRO A 159 34.71 2.40 33.63
C PRO A 159 34.21 3.62 34.41
N VAL A 160 34.13 3.50 35.74
CA VAL A 160 33.75 4.62 36.64
C VAL A 160 34.95 5.54 36.81
N ILE A 161 34.74 6.84 36.64
CA ILE A 161 35.74 7.89 36.92
C ILE A 161 35.40 8.59 38.24
N SER A 162 36.42 9.00 38.99
CA SER A 162 36.22 9.54 40.36
C SER A 162 36.99 10.82 40.63
N GLN A 163 36.49 11.65 41.56
CA GLN A 163 37.26 12.81 42.03
C GLN A 163 38.43 12.37 42.93
N PRO A 164 39.56 13.12 42.98
CA PRO A 164 40.78 12.71 43.70
C PRO A 164 40.62 12.39 45.19
N ASN A 165 39.62 12.97 45.86
CA ASN A 165 39.37 12.82 47.30
C ASN A 165 38.11 12.00 47.61
N ALA A 166 37.51 11.35 46.61
CA ALA A 166 36.34 10.51 46.81
C ALA A 166 36.74 9.18 47.47
N LEU A 167 35.85 8.64 48.32
CA LEU A 167 36.01 7.28 48.85
C LEU A 167 36.01 6.26 47.70
N PRO A 168 36.67 5.10 47.83
CA PRO A 168 36.64 4.07 46.81
C PRO A 168 35.18 3.63 46.52
N PHE A 169 34.76 3.72 45.25
CA PHE A 169 33.43 3.27 44.84
C PHE A 169 33.29 1.76 45.12
N THR A 170 32.40 1.41 46.04
CA THR A 170 32.12 0.02 46.40
C THR A 170 30.83 -0.39 45.69
N THR A 171 30.95 -1.08 44.56
CA THR A 171 29.79 -1.49 43.75
C THR A 171 28.90 -2.43 44.58
N PRO A 172 27.59 -2.16 44.74
CA PRO A 172 26.64 -3.20 45.11
C PRO A 172 26.64 -4.22 43.98
N GLU A 173 27.02 -5.47 44.26
CA GLU A 173 26.99 -6.58 43.33
C GLU A 173 25.53 -6.77 42.85
N VAL A 174 25.18 -6.18 41.72
CA VAL A 174 23.89 -6.40 41.07
C VAL A 174 23.88 -7.85 40.62
N THR A 175 23.14 -8.66 41.36
CA THR A 175 22.77 -10.02 40.98
C THR A 175 22.25 -9.98 39.55
N ARG A 176 23.07 -10.42 38.58
CA ARG A 176 22.62 -10.72 37.23
C ARG A 176 21.61 -11.85 37.35
N ALA A 177 20.33 -11.51 37.38
CA ALA A 177 19.28 -12.47 37.10
C ALA A 177 19.58 -13.09 35.72
N PRO A 178 19.65 -14.42 35.59
CA PRO A 178 19.84 -15.04 34.30
C PRO A 178 18.63 -14.73 33.42
N PHE A 179 18.85 -13.97 32.35
CA PHE A 179 17.86 -13.73 31.31
C PHE A 179 17.61 -15.04 30.55
N SER A 180 16.34 -15.34 30.33
CA SER A 180 15.81 -16.56 29.72
C SER A 180 16.52 -16.94 28.42
N THR A 181 16.97 -18.18 28.35
CA THR A 181 17.53 -18.84 27.17
C THR A 181 16.48 -18.91 26.06
N VAL A 182 16.71 -18.20 24.95
CA VAL A 182 15.90 -18.32 23.73
C VAL A 182 16.07 -19.73 23.15
N SER A 183 14.95 -20.39 22.81
CA SER A 183 14.97 -21.71 22.16
C SER A 183 15.66 -21.63 20.78
N PRO A 184 16.49 -22.61 20.39
CA PRO A 184 17.20 -22.56 19.12
C PRO A 184 16.23 -22.66 17.93
N VAL A 185 16.26 -21.65 17.05
CA VAL A 185 15.54 -21.67 15.77
C VAL A 185 16.24 -22.64 14.82
N SER A 186 15.48 -23.56 14.22
CA SER A 186 16.02 -24.63 13.36
C SER A 186 15.86 -24.33 11.86
N HIS A 187 16.72 -24.93 11.03
CA HIS A 187 16.60 -24.81 9.57
C HIS A 187 15.83 -26.00 9.00
N LEU A 188 14.79 -25.74 8.20
CA LEU A 188 13.99 -26.77 7.54
C LEU A 188 14.78 -27.38 6.38
N THR A 189 14.89 -28.71 6.36
CA THR A 189 15.61 -29.46 5.31
C THR A 189 14.72 -29.86 4.14
N LYS A 190 13.40 -29.86 4.32
CA LYS A 190 12.42 -30.24 3.30
C LYS A 190 11.37 -29.14 3.09
N PRO A 191 10.85 -28.95 1.86
CA PRO A 191 9.71 -28.09 1.62
C PRO A 191 8.46 -28.58 2.34
N PHE A 192 7.53 -27.66 2.62
CA PHE A 192 6.17 -28.03 2.97
C PHE A 192 5.44 -28.63 1.76
N SER A 193 4.43 -29.46 2.05
CA SER A 193 3.57 -30.10 1.06
C SER A 193 2.11 -29.85 1.43
N ALA A 194 1.25 -29.72 0.42
CA ALA A 194 -0.20 -29.66 0.62
C ALA A 194 -0.85 -31.01 1.00
N SER A 195 -0.06 -32.05 1.21
CA SER A 195 -0.55 -33.35 1.68
C SER A 195 -1.28 -33.24 3.04
N GLY A 196 -2.47 -33.81 3.09
CA GLY A 196 -3.33 -33.79 4.29
C GLY A 196 -4.21 -32.55 4.45
N CYS A 197 -4.14 -31.56 3.55
CA CYS A 197 -5.07 -30.43 3.51
C CYS A 197 -6.52 -30.90 3.34
N GLY A 198 -7.43 -30.38 4.18
CA GLY A 198 -8.85 -30.75 4.19
C GLY A 198 -9.16 -32.04 4.96
N ASN A 199 -8.15 -32.78 5.42
CA ASN A 199 -8.33 -33.99 6.21
C ASN A 199 -7.68 -33.85 7.60
N LYS A 200 -6.36 -33.66 7.63
CA LYS A 200 -5.57 -33.49 8.86
C LYS A 200 -5.16 -32.04 9.11
N LYS A 201 -5.03 -31.25 8.04
CA LYS A 201 -4.61 -29.85 8.08
C LYS A 201 -5.75 -28.96 7.61
N PHE A 202 -5.98 -27.85 8.30
CA PHE A 202 -6.72 -26.73 7.74
C PHE A 202 -5.75 -25.91 6.87
N CYS A 203 -6.08 -25.71 5.60
CA CYS A 203 -5.19 -25.06 4.65
C CYS A 203 -5.87 -23.91 3.92
N ILE A 204 -5.11 -22.84 3.72
CA ILE A 204 -5.44 -21.73 2.83
C ILE A 204 -4.41 -21.73 1.70
N ARG A 205 -4.89 -21.78 0.46
CA ARG A 205 -4.06 -21.90 -0.75
C ARG A 205 -4.48 -20.91 -1.81
N ASN A 206 -3.51 -20.26 -2.44
CA ASN A 206 -3.72 -19.43 -3.62
C ASN A 206 -2.56 -19.58 -4.62
N PRO A 207 -2.81 -20.07 -5.85
CA PRO A 207 -4.09 -20.54 -6.41
C PRO A 207 -4.73 -21.72 -5.65
N LEU A 208 -6.05 -21.90 -5.81
CA LEU A 208 -6.73 -23.04 -5.17
C LEU A 208 -6.13 -24.34 -5.70
N ASN A 209 -5.72 -25.23 -4.79
CA ASN A 209 -5.08 -26.51 -5.08
C ASN A 209 -3.60 -26.48 -5.55
N CYS A 210 -2.88 -25.35 -5.41
CA CYS A 210 -1.43 -25.30 -5.67
C CYS A 210 -0.60 -26.04 -4.61
N ASP A 211 0.47 -26.75 -4.96
CA ASP A 211 1.33 -27.44 -3.98
C ASP A 211 2.63 -26.66 -3.71
N PRO A 212 2.89 -26.20 -2.46
CA PRO A 212 4.13 -25.46 -2.14
C PRO A 212 5.41 -26.29 -2.32
N GLU A 213 5.33 -27.62 -2.45
CA GLU A 213 6.49 -28.47 -2.77
C GLU A 213 6.92 -28.35 -4.23
N LYS A 214 5.98 -28.08 -5.13
CA LYS A 214 6.17 -28.16 -6.59
C LYS A 214 6.05 -26.81 -7.29
N GLU A 215 5.28 -25.89 -6.72
CA GLU A 215 4.90 -24.63 -7.34
C GLU A 215 5.39 -23.44 -6.51
N HIS A 216 6.38 -22.70 -7.03
CA HIS A 216 6.98 -21.57 -6.30
C HIS A 216 6.00 -20.40 -6.10
N ALA A 217 5.02 -20.26 -6.98
CA ALA A 217 3.99 -19.23 -6.89
C ALA A 217 2.90 -19.54 -5.86
N CYS A 218 2.94 -20.70 -5.22
CA CYS A 218 1.91 -21.13 -4.28
C CYS A 218 2.03 -20.39 -2.95
N VAL A 219 1.04 -19.53 -2.66
CA VAL A 219 0.86 -18.97 -1.32
C VAL A 219 0.10 -20.01 -0.49
N PHE A 220 0.72 -20.45 0.59
CA PHE A 220 0.26 -21.56 1.42
C PHE A 220 0.32 -21.18 2.90
N LEU A 221 -0.75 -21.48 3.62
CA LEU A 221 -0.82 -21.42 5.07
C LEU A 221 -1.58 -22.63 5.59
N SER A 222 -1.01 -23.32 6.57
CA SER A 222 -1.54 -24.55 7.13
C SER A 222 -1.59 -24.47 8.65
N PHE A 223 -2.64 -25.06 9.22
CA PHE A 223 -2.82 -25.23 10.65
C PHE A 223 -3.06 -26.71 10.94
N THR A 224 -2.23 -27.27 11.81
CA THR A 224 -2.34 -28.66 12.28
C THR A 224 -2.50 -28.64 13.78
N ARG A 225 -3.66 -29.07 14.26
CA ARG A 225 -3.95 -29.15 15.70
C ARG A 225 -3.23 -30.34 16.32
N ASP A 226 -2.56 -30.09 17.43
CA ASP A 226 -1.90 -31.08 18.28
C ASP A 226 -2.30 -30.82 19.74
N ASP A 227 -3.38 -31.50 20.16
CA ASP A 227 -4.08 -31.35 21.44
C ASP A 227 -4.44 -29.89 21.79
N GLN A 228 -3.60 -29.24 22.61
CA GLN A 228 -3.75 -27.86 23.11
C GLN A 228 -2.90 -26.84 22.32
N SER A 229 -2.18 -27.30 21.30
CA SER A 229 -1.31 -26.49 20.46
C SER A 229 -1.67 -26.63 18.98
N VAL A 230 -1.20 -25.68 18.19
CA VAL A 230 -1.36 -25.67 16.75
C VAL A 230 0.03 -25.47 16.15
N THR A 231 0.39 -26.33 15.22
CA THR A 231 1.55 -26.13 14.34
C THR A 231 1.09 -25.34 13.12
N ILE A 232 1.75 -24.23 12.86
CA ILE A 232 1.47 -23.33 11.75
C ILE A 232 2.61 -23.42 10.76
N GLU A 233 2.28 -23.63 9.49
CA GLU A 233 3.24 -23.65 8.38
C GLU A 233 2.81 -22.60 7.35
N MET A 234 3.70 -21.70 6.96
CA MET A 234 3.44 -20.73 5.89
C MET A 234 4.55 -20.76 4.83
N SER A 235 4.16 -20.61 3.56
CA SER A 235 5.06 -20.60 2.42
C SER A 235 4.56 -19.61 1.36
N GLY A 236 5.46 -18.87 0.73
CA GLY A 236 5.08 -17.97 -0.35
C GLY A 236 6.27 -17.31 -1.03
N PRO A 237 6.10 -16.84 -2.28
CA PRO A 237 7.13 -16.13 -3.01
C PRO A 237 7.30 -14.73 -2.41
N SER A 238 8.47 -14.45 -1.83
CA SER A 238 8.77 -13.12 -1.27
C SER A 238 10.26 -12.96 -1.04
N GLU A 239 10.78 -11.78 -1.39
CA GLU A 239 12.18 -11.41 -1.18
C GLU A 239 12.41 -10.73 0.17
N GLY A 240 11.34 -10.31 0.87
CA GLY A 240 11.43 -9.48 2.08
C GLY A 240 10.72 -10.07 3.28
N TYR A 241 9.39 -10.20 3.23
CA TYR A 241 8.63 -10.83 4.30
C TYR A 241 7.40 -11.59 3.80
N LEU A 242 6.97 -12.54 4.61
CA LEU A 242 5.70 -13.25 4.48
C LEU A 242 4.96 -13.12 5.81
N ALA A 243 3.69 -12.76 5.79
CA ALA A 243 2.90 -12.56 6.98
C ALA A 243 1.49 -13.14 6.84
N PHE A 244 0.92 -13.56 7.96
CA PHE A 244 -0.51 -13.79 8.05
C PHE A 244 -1.09 -13.11 9.30
N ALA A 245 -2.38 -12.82 9.29
CA ALA A 245 -3.07 -12.22 10.43
C ALA A 245 -4.49 -12.75 10.61
N PHE A 246 -4.95 -12.82 11.85
CA PHE A 246 -6.33 -13.06 12.23
C PHE A 246 -7.05 -11.73 12.47
N SER A 247 -8.21 -11.57 11.87
CA SER A 247 -9.01 -10.33 11.96
C SER A 247 -10.48 -10.62 12.24
N HIS A 248 -11.13 -9.72 12.98
CA HIS A 248 -12.56 -9.76 13.20
C HIS A 248 -13.38 -9.26 12.01
N ASP A 249 -12.77 -8.53 11.08
CA ASP A 249 -13.43 -7.99 9.89
C ASP A 249 -12.56 -8.20 8.63
N ARG A 250 -12.94 -7.58 7.51
CA ARG A 250 -12.19 -7.66 6.24
C ARG A 250 -11.29 -6.43 6.04
N TRP A 251 -10.93 -5.74 7.12
CA TRP A 251 -10.21 -4.50 7.08
C TRP A 251 -9.00 -4.51 8.03
N MET A 252 -7.81 -4.59 7.43
CA MET A 252 -6.55 -4.60 8.18
C MET A 252 -6.42 -3.40 9.13
N GLY A 253 -6.19 -3.70 10.41
CA GLY A 253 -5.76 -2.72 11.41
C GLY A 253 -6.09 -2.99 12.88
N ASP A 254 -6.81 -4.04 13.24
CA ASP A 254 -6.89 -4.49 14.65
C ASP A 254 -6.79 -6.02 14.67
N ASP A 255 -5.57 -6.48 14.36
CA ASP A 255 -5.33 -7.86 13.97
C ASP A 255 -4.16 -8.48 14.76
N ASP A 256 -4.25 -9.79 15.01
CA ASP A 256 -3.15 -10.61 15.54
C ASP A 256 -2.36 -11.22 14.38
N ALA A 257 -1.12 -10.78 14.19
CA ALA A 257 -0.32 -11.07 13.00
C ALA A 257 0.99 -11.79 13.32
N TYR A 258 1.45 -12.62 12.41
CA TYR A 258 2.71 -13.36 12.51
C TYR A 258 3.50 -13.11 11.24
N VAL A 259 4.76 -12.69 11.39
CA VAL A 259 5.58 -12.20 10.29
C VAL A 259 6.90 -12.97 10.23
N CYS A 260 7.23 -13.46 9.05
CA CYS A 260 8.52 -13.98 8.68
C CYS A 260 9.30 -12.93 7.90
N ILE A 261 10.39 -12.43 8.47
CA ILE A 261 11.21 -11.38 7.86
C ILE A 261 12.52 -11.99 7.40
N HIS A 262 12.75 -11.98 6.09
CA HIS A 262 14.03 -12.29 5.50
C HIS A 262 14.99 -11.11 5.68
N GLU A 263 16.12 -11.36 6.33
CA GLU A 263 17.19 -10.39 6.44
C GLU A 263 18.55 -11.09 6.36
N ASP A 264 19.43 -10.55 5.51
CA ASP A 264 20.73 -11.11 5.15
C ASP A 264 20.62 -12.52 4.56
N GLN A 265 20.75 -13.57 5.38
CA GLN A 265 20.62 -14.99 5.00
C GLN A 265 19.77 -15.76 6.03
N THR A 266 18.97 -15.07 6.83
CA THR A 266 18.18 -15.67 7.91
C THR A 266 16.75 -15.15 7.85
N VAL A 267 15.80 -16.00 8.24
CA VAL A 267 14.39 -15.61 8.38
C VAL A 267 14.05 -15.55 9.86
N TYR A 268 13.60 -14.39 10.31
CA TYR A 268 13.15 -14.14 11.68
C TYR A 268 11.63 -14.31 11.75
N ILE A 269 11.13 -15.10 12.71
CA ILE A 269 9.70 -15.36 12.90
C ILE A 269 9.27 -14.56 14.13
N GLN A 270 8.39 -13.58 13.95
CA GLN A 270 7.98 -12.69 15.02
C GLN A 270 6.45 -12.57 15.08
N PRO A 271 5.84 -12.76 16.26
CA PRO A 271 4.45 -12.41 16.46
C PRO A 271 4.33 -10.88 16.60
N SER A 272 3.21 -10.33 16.18
CA SER A 272 3.01 -8.89 16.06
C SER A 272 1.54 -8.52 16.18
N HIS A 273 1.27 -7.28 16.54
CA HIS A 273 -0.08 -6.74 16.57
C HIS A 273 -0.19 -5.53 15.63
N LEU A 274 -1.29 -5.47 14.88
CA LEU A 274 -1.58 -4.41 13.94
C LEU A 274 -2.52 -3.40 14.55
N THR A 275 -2.13 -2.11 14.52
CA THR A 275 -2.96 -0.98 14.93
C THR A 275 -3.12 0.01 13.76
N GLY A 276 -4.30 0.09 13.18
CA GLY A 276 -4.58 0.85 11.97
C GLY A 276 -3.73 0.38 10.77
N ARG A 277 -3.15 1.32 10.04
CA ARG A 277 -2.29 1.05 8.86
C ARG A 277 -0.87 1.56 9.03
N SER A 278 -0.38 1.54 10.27
CA SER A 278 1.02 1.81 10.59
C SER A 278 1.87 0.55 10.45
N HIS A 279 3.16 0.66 10.76
CA HIS A 279 4.00 -0.53 10.89
C HIS A 279 3.49 -1.42 12.04
N PRO A 280 3.60 -2.76 11.91
CA PRO A 280 3.26 -3.68 12.99
C PRO A 280 4.11 -3.40 14.22
N VAL A 281 3.51 -3.56 15.40
CA VAL A 281 4.24 -3.61 16.67
C VAL A 281 4.68 -5.05 16.89
N MET A 282 5.99 -5.29 16.96
CA MET A 282 6.55 -6.62 17.16
C MET A 282 6.53 -6.97 18.65
N ASP A 283 6.13 -8.19 18.96
CA ASP A 283 6.06 -8.69 20.33
C ASP A 283 7.12 -9.78 20.58
N PRO A 284 7.46 -10.08 21.84
CA PRO A 284 8.43 -11.12 22.18
C PRO A 284 8.05 -12.50 21.63
N GLU A 285 9.07 -13.26 21.22
CA GLU A 285 8.95 -14.62 20.66
C GLU A 285 8.61 -15.68 21.72
N ASP A 286 8.55 -15.32 23.01
CA ASP A 286 8.38 -16.22 24.16
C ASP A 286 7.13 -17.11 24.10
N THR A 287 6.18 -16.77 23.23
CA THR A 287 4.92 -17.52 23.01
C THR A 287 5.01 -18.59 21.93
N LEU A 288 6.08 -18.58 21.12
CA LEU A 288 6.29 -19.47 19.98
C LEU A 288 7.28 -20.58 20.35
N LYS A 289 6.99 -21.80 19.90
CA LYS A 289 7.84 -22.99 20.10
C LYS A 289 8.18 -23.61 18.74
N ASP A 290 9.19 -24.47 18.70
CA ASP A 290 9.58 -25.25 17.52
C ASP A 290 9.73 -24.41 16.24
N MET A 291 10.31 -23.21 16.38
CA MET A 291 10.48 -22.30 15.25
C MET A 291 11.47 -22.87 14.24
N ALA A 292 11.05 -22.87 12.97
CA ALA A 292 11.86 -23.38 11.88
C ALA A 292 11.62 -22.58 10.60
N TRP A 293 12.65 -22.39 9.78
CA TRP A 293 12.53 -21.66 8.52
C TRP A 293 13.36 -22.25 7.39
N ARG A 294 13.02 -21.89 6.16
CA ARG A 294 13.81 -22.17 4.95
C ARG A 294 13.62 -21.05 3.93
N LEU A 295 14.71 -20.70 3.27
CA LEU A 295 14.73 -19.78 2.13
C LEU A 295 15.38 -20.52 0.96
N ALA A 296 14.59 -20.78 -0.09
CA ALA A 296 15.08 -21.44 -1.30
C ALA A 296 14.30 -20.92 -2.51
N ASP A 297 15.00 -20.63 -3.61
CA ASP A 297 14.40 -20.25 -4.90
C ASP A 297 13.41 -19.06 -4.82
N GLY A 298 13.69 -18.07 -3.95
CA GLY A 298 12.83 -16.90 -3.73
C GLY A 298 11.56 -17.17 -2.90
N VAL A 299 11.47 -18.34 -2.26
CA VAL A 299 10.34 -18.75 -1.43
C VAL A 299 10.74 -18.74 0.05
N ILE A 300 10.01 -17.98 0.86
CA ILE A 300 10.12 -17.98 2.32
C ILE A 300 9.20 -19.06 2.87
N GLN A 301 9.74 -19.95 3.69
CA GLN A 301 9.00 -20.98 4.42
C GLN A 301 9.25 -20.84 5.92
N CYS A 302 8.19 -20.79 6.71
CA CYS A 302 8.27 -20.74 8.17
C CYS A 302 7.33 -21.73 8.82
N SER A 303 7.77 -22.31 9.91
CA SER A 303 6.97 -23.11 10.82
C SER A 303 7.20 -22.70 12.26
N PHE A 304 6.14 -22.73 13.05
CA PHE A 304 6.21 -22.59 14.49
C PHE A 304 4.99 -23.23 15.13
N ARG A 305 5.10 -23.50 16.43
CA ARG A 305 4.03 -24.05 17.27
C ARG A 305 3.57 -23.01 18.27
N ARG A 306 2.27 -22.85 18.42
CA ARG A 306 1.63 -21.94 19.39
C ARG A 306 0.51 -22.67 20.14
N ASN A 307 0.35 -22.38 21.43
CA ASN A 307 -0.83 -22.85 22.19
C ASN A 307 -2.13 -22.19 21.67
N ILE A 308 -3.25 -22.91 21.75
CA ILE A 308 -4.55 -22.42 21.26
C ILE A 308 -4.98 -21.13 22.00
N THR A 309 -4.79 -21.09 23.32
CA THR A 309 -5.11 -19.95 24.18
C THR A 309 -3.85 -19.39 24.82
N LEU A 310 -3.76 -18.05 24.92
CA LEU A 310 -2.64 -17.34 25.53
C LEU A 310 -3.13 -16.30 26.55
N PRO A 311 -3.62 -16.73 27.73
CA PRO A 311 -4.31 -15.85 28.69
C PRO A 311 -3.42 -14.75 29.31
N VAL A 312 -2.10 -14.93 29.29
CA VAL A 312 -1.13 -14.01 29.92
C VAL A 312 -0.77 -12.82 29.00
N VAL A 313 -0.98 -12.95 27.69
CA VAL A 313 -0.53 -11.97 26.70
C VAL A 313 -1.74 -11.18 26.18
N LYS A 314 -1.77 -9.87 26.47
CA LYS A 314 -2.81 -8.97 25.94
C LYS A 314 -2.66 -8.86 24.41
N ASN A 315 -3.78 -8.69 23.70
CA ASN A 315 -3.83 -8.50 22.23
C ASN A 315 -3.40 -9.73 21.40
N ARG A 316 -3.61 -10.94 21.93
CA ARG A 316 -3.48 -12.20 21.18
C ARG A 316 -4.82 -12.88 21.03
N PHE A 317 -5.09 -13.39 19.83
CA PHE A 317 -6.38 -13.98 19.51
C PHE A 317 -6.35 -15.48 19.77
N ASP A 318 -7.38 -16.00 20.43
CA ASP A 318 -7.50 -17.43 20.67
C ASP A 318 -7.79 -18.18 19.37
N LEU A 319 -7.07 -19.27 19.10
CA LEU A 319 -7.16 -19.98 17.81
C LEU A 319 -8.45 -20.81 17.64
N ASN A 320 -9.22 -21.01 18.71
CA ASN A 320 -10.49 -21.74 18.73
C ASN A 320 -11.71 -20.86 18.43
N THR A 321 -11.48 -19.68 17.85
CA THR A 321 -12.52 -18.72 17.48
C THR A 321 -12.46 -18.48 15.96
N SER A 322 -13.58 -18.07 15.38
CA SER A 322 -13.66 -17.84 13.93
C SER A 322 -13.23 -16.43 13.52
N TYR A 323 -12.24 -16.34 12.63
CA TYR A 323 -11.69 -15.07 12.12
C TYR A 323 -11.58 -15.06 10.59
N TYR A 324 -11.53 -13.86 10.02
CA TYR A 324 -10.96 -13.69 8.69
C TYR A 324 -9.45 -13.87 8.77
N ILE A 325 -8.88 -14.54 7.78
CA ILE A 325 -7.44 -14.80 7.74
C ILE A 325 -6.86 -14.07 6.55
N PHE A 326 -5.86 -13.24 6.84
CA PHE A 326 -5.14 -12.40 5.89
C PHE A 326 -3.79 -13.04 5.61
N LEU A 327 -3.35 -13.03 4.36
CA LEU A 327 -1.98 -13.35 3.98
C LEU A 327 -1.41 -12.20 3.16
N ALA A 328 -0.21 -11.76 3.50
CA ALA A 328 0.47 -10.66 2.84
C ALA A 328 1.95 -10.97 2.66
N ASP A 329 2.50 -10.41 1.59
CA ASP A 329 3.91 -10.51 1.22
C ASP A 329 4.41 -9.13 0.78
N GLY A 330 5.70 -8.87 0.96
CA GLY A 330 6.29 -7.59 0.58
C GLY A 330 7.78 -7.51 0.84
N THR A 331 8.34 -6.32 0.61
CA THR A 331 9.77 -6.07 0.79
C THR A 331 10.10 -5.71 2.24
N ALA A 332 11.33 -6.02 2.66
CA ALA A 332 11.86 -5.65 3.97
C ALA A 332 13.27 -5.08 3.79
N HIS A 333 13.58 -4.00 4.53
CA HIS A 333 14.90 -3.37 4.52
C HIS A 333 15.31 -3.03 5.95
N ASP A 334 16.55 -3.35 6.32
CA ASP A 334 17.12 -3.11 7.66
C ASP A 334 16.23 -3.62 8.82
N GLY A 335 15.56 -4.77 8.62
CA GLY A 335 14.66 -5.39 9.60
C GLY A 335 13.28 -4.75 9.70
N ARG A 336 12.97 -3.72 8.89
CA ARG A 336 11.66 -3.08 8.83
C ARG A 336 10.90 -3.52 7.57
N ILE A 337 9.67 -3.97 7.76
CA ILE A 337 8.81 -4.36 6.63
C ILE A 337 8.19 -3.14 5.96
N SER A 338 8.08 -3.20 4.64
CA SER A 338 7.38 -2.19 3.82
C SER A 338 5.93 -2.58 3.61
N LYS A 339 5.11 -1.60 3.24
CA LYS A 339 3.74 -1.86 2.81
C LYS A 339 3.73 -2.83 1.62
N HIS A 340 2.90 -3.86 1.70
CA HIS A 340 2.67 -4.79 0.60
C HIS A 340 2.16 -4.06 -0.66
N CYS A 341 2.64 -4.46 -1.84
CA CYS A 341 2.27 -3.83 -3.12
C CYS A 341 0.88 -4.27 -3.60
N GLN A 342 0.54 -5.53 -3.38
CA GLN A 342 -0.77 -6.12 -3.70
C GLN A 342 -1.69 -6.08 -2.49
N GLN A 343 -3.00 -6.10 -2.68
CA GLN A 343 -3.92 -6.31 -1.56
C GLN A 343 -3.67 -7.69 -0.92
N PRO A 344 -3.74 -7.84 0.42
CA PRO A 344 -3.63 -9.12 1.08
C PRO A 344 -4.68 -10.10 0.56
N LEU A 345 -4.33 -11.38 0.54
CA LEU A 345 -5.27 -12.46 0.31
C LEU A 345 -6.13 -12.61 1.56
N VAL A 346 -7.45 -12.46 1.43
CA VAL A 346 -8.40 -12.57 2.55
C VAL A 346 -9.35 -13.73 2.30
N THR A 347 -9.62 -14.54 3.33
CA THR A 347 -10.62 -15.61 3.26
C THR A 347 -12.03 -15.07 2.99
N TYR A 348 -12.86 -15.86 2.29
CA TYR A 348 -14.23 -15.46 1.98
C TYR A 348 -15.12 -15.33 3.21
N GLU A 349 -14.87 -16.14 4.24
CA GLU A 349 -15.65 -16.20 5.47
C GLU A 349 -14.72 -16.28 6.68
N LYS A 350 -15.31 -16.24 7.87
CA LYS A 350 -14.57 -16.49 9.11
C LYS A 350 -14.41 -17.99 9.32
N TYR A 351 -13.24 -18.40 9.78
CA TYR A 351 -12.93 -19.81 10.04
C TYR A 351 -12.28 -20.00 11.40
N ASP A 352 -12.70 -21.05 12.10
CA ASP A 352 -12.00 -21.62 13.25
C ASP A 352 -10.97 -22.64 12.73
N VAL A 353 -9.69 -22.33 12.90
CA VAL A 353 -8.57 -23.14 12.39
C VAL A 353 -8.33 -24.41 13.22
N THR A 354 -8.94 -24.52 14.41
CA THR A 354 -8.88 -25.70 15.29
C THR A 354 -10.07 -26.63 15.16
N GLY A 355 -11.08 -26.21 14.38
CA GLY A 355 -12.30 -26.96 14.08
C GLY A 355 -12.10 -28.02 13.01
N SER A 356 -13.04 -28.12 12.05
CA SER A 356 -12.92 -29.10 10.97
C SER A 356 -11.83 -28.71 9.96
N SER A 357 -10.97 -29.68 9.62
CA SER A 357 -9.97 -29.52 8.56
C SER A 357 -10.64 -29.17 7.23
N LYS A 358 -10.27 -28.04 6.63
CA LYS A 358 -10.76 -27.61 5.31
C LYS A 358 -9.60 -27.21 4.41
N ASN A 359 -9.83 -27.28 3.10
CA ASN A 359 -8.92 -26.74 2.10
C ASN A 359 -9.63 -25.58 1.40
N ILE A 360 -9.27 -24.35 1.72
CA ILE A 360 -9.94 -23.14 1.26
C ILE A 360 -9.00 -22.22 0.48
N GLY A 361 -9.59 -21.29 -0.26
CA GLY A 361 -8.87 -20.18 -0.88
C GLY A 361 -9.23 -18.83 -0.25
N GLY A 362 -8.69 -17.77 -0.82
CA GLY A 362 -9.08 -16.40 -0.55
C GLY A 362 -9.19 -15.59 -1.83
N SER A 363 -9.49 -14.31 -1.70
CA SER A 363 -9.38 -13.36 -2.81
C SER A 363 -8.58 -12.13 -2.38
N ARG A 364 -7.77 -11.62 -3.29
CA ARG A 364 -7.08 -10.33 -3.11
C ARG A 364 -7.97 -9.16 -3.52
N SER A 365 -9.06 -9.39 -4.26
CA SER A 365 -9.95 -8.33 -4.73
C SER A 365 -11.30 -8.35 -4.03
N VAL A 366 -11.77 -7.17 -3.66
CA VAL A 366 -13.07 -7.01 -3.00
C VAL A 366 -14.18 -6.89 -4.04
N LEU A 367 -15.26 -7.65 -3.85
CA LEU A 367 -16.41 -7.71 -4.76
C LEU A 367 -16.93 -6.32 -5.16
N LEU A 368 -17.00 -5.37 -4.21
CA LEU A 368 -17.43 -3.99 -4.47
C LEU A 368 -16.53 -3.26 -5.47
N LEU A 369 -15.21 -3.47 -5.39
CA LEU A 369 -14.27 -2.88 -6.33
C LEU A 369 -14.38 -3.57 -7.71
N LYS A 370 -14.52 -4.89 -7.76
CA LYS A 370 -14.80 -5.61 -9.02
C LYS A 370 -16.07 -5.07 -9.70
N ALA A 371 -17.15 -4.90 -8.95
CA ALA A 371 -18.40 -4.36 -9.45
C ALA A 371 -18.25 -2.91 -9.95
N HIS A 372 -17.48 -2.07 -9.23
CA HIS A 372 -17.15 -0.72 -9.68
C HIS A 372 -16.50 -0.73 -11.08
N GLY A 373 -15.43 -1.50 -11.27
CA GLY A 373 -14.73 -1.56 -12.56
C GLY A 373 -15.60 -2.14 -13.66
N ALA A 374 -16.32 -3.23 -13.39
CA ALA A 374 -17.23 -3.85 -14.35
C ALA A 374 -18.29 -2.88 -14.87
N MET A 375 -18.96 -2.15 -13.95
CA MET A 375 -19.96 -1.15 -14.34
C MET A 375 -19.34 0.02 -15.09
N MET A 376 -18.14 0.48 -14.72
CA MET A 376 -17.44 1.55 -15.44
C MET A 376 -17.06 1.12 -16.86
N PHE A 377 -16.60 -0.11 -17.08
CA PHE A 377 -16.35 -0.63 -18.42
C PHE A 377 -17.63 -0.73 -19.25
N VAL A 378 -18.72 -1.29 -18.70
CA VAL A 378 -20.01 -1.36 -19.40
C VAL A 378 -20.52 0.05 -19.77
N ALA A 379 -20.43 1.00 -18.84
CA ALA A 379 -20.84 2.38 -19.06
C ALA A 379 -19.99 3.03 -20.17
N TRP A 380 -18.68 3.09 -20.01
CA TRP A 380 -17.80 3.93 -20.83
C TRP A 380 -17.28 3.24 -22.09
N MET A 381 -17.01 1.93 -22.06
CA MET A 381 -16.59 1.22 -23.26
C MET A 381 -17.76 0.97 -24.19
N THR A 382 -18.92 0.58 -23.66
CA THR A 382 -20.04 0.11 -24.48
C THR A 382 -21.10 1.18 -24.69
N THR A 383 -21.78 1.61 -23.62
CA THR A 383 -22.95 2.50 -23.77
C THR A 383 -22.57 3.89 -24.32
N VAL A 384 -21.48 4.49 -23.85
CA VAL A 384 -20.98 5.78 -24.35
C VAL A 384 -20.55 5.68 -25.81
N SER A 385 -19.71 4.70 -26.13
CA SER A 385 -19.14 4.59 -27.48
C SER A 385 -20.22 4.35 -28.54
N ILE A 386 -21.17 3.44 -28.28
CA ILE A 386 -22.31 3.19 -29.20
C ILE A 386 -23.22 4.43 -29.26
N GLY A 387 -23.48 5.08 -28.13
CA GLY A 387 -24.33 6.26 -28.08
C GLY A 387 -23.75 7.46 -28.84
N VAL A 388 -22.44 7.68 -28.77
CA VAL A 388 -21.74 8.74 -29.51
C VAL A 388 -21.74 8.45 -31.01
N LEU A 389 -21.39 7.22 -31.42
CA LEU A 389 -21.44 6.83 -32.83
C LEU A 389 -22.84 7.00 -33.42
N THR A 390 -23.86 6.55 -32.69
CA THR A 390 -25.27 6.69 -33.09
C THR A 390 -25.65 8.16 -33.30
N ALA A 391 -25.31 9.02 -32.33
CA ALA A 391 -25.62 10.44 -32.42
C ALA A 391 -24.85 11.17 -33.52
N ARG A 392 -23.64 10.72 -33.88
CA ARG A 392 -22.81 11.37 -34.89
C ARG A 392 -23.14 10.92 -36.32
N PHE A 393 -23.23 9.62 -36.58
CA PHE A 393 -23.24 9.08 -37.95
C PHE A 393 -24.59 8.51 -38.41
N PHE A 394 -25.50 8.18 -37.48
CA PHE A 394 -26.73 7.44 -37.76
C PHE A 394 -28.00 8.30 -37.79
N LYS A 395 -27.89 9.64 -37.68
CA LYS A 395 -29.04 10.54 -37.82
C LYS A 395 -29.84 10.33 -39.12
N PRO A 396 -29.19 10.22 -40.31
CA PRO A 396 -29.90 10.01 -41.58
C PRO A 396 -30.48 8.59 -41.70
N VAL A 397 -29.76 7.59 -41.18
CA VAL A 397 -30.09 6.15 -41.30
C VAL A 397 -31.34 5.80 -40.47
N TRP A 398 -31.48 6.41 -39.29
CA TRP A 398 -32.54 6.13 -38.31
C TRP A 398 -33.39 7.36 -38.03
N SER A 399 -33.78 8.05 -39.11
CA SER A 399 -34.62 9.25 -39.09
C SER A 399 -36.10 8.95 -38.81
N LYS A 400 -36.54 7.70 -38.99
CA LYS A 400 -37.92 7.26 -38.70
C LYS A 400 -38.30 7.61 -37.26
N THR A 401 -39.55 8.02 -37.07
CA THR A 401 -40.09 8.41 -35.78
C THR A 401 -40.50 7.19 -34.95
N PHE A 402 -40.09 7.19 -33.69
CA PHE A 402 -40.43 6.19 -32.68
C PHE A 402 -40.65 6.92 -31.35
N PHE A 403 -41.85 6.76 -30.76
CA PHE A 403 -42.31 7.59 -29.62
C PHE A 403 -42.14 9.11 -29.86
N GLY A 404 -42.56 9.60 -31.03
CA GLY A 404 -42.58 11.04 -31.35
C GLY A 404 -41.22 11.70 -31.58
N LYS A 405 -40.10 10.96 -31.59
CA LYS A 405 -38.75 11.44 -31.92
C LYS A 405 -38.04 10.45 -32.86
N ALA A 406 -36.98 10.89 -33.54
CA ALA A 406 -36.21 9.99 -34.41
C ALA A 406 -35.58 8.84 -33.60
N VAL A 407 -35.51 7.64 -34.19
CA VAL A 407 -34.96 6.43 -33.54
C VAL A 407 -33.54 6.64 -33.03
N TRP A 408 -32.65 7.26 -33.82
CA TRP A 408 -31.27 7.54 -33.38
C TRP A 408 -31.22 8.34 -32.07
N PHE A 409 -32.16 9.28 -31.90
CA PHE A 409 -32.22 10.15 -30.73
C PHE A 409 -32.69 9.38 -29.51
N GLN A 410 -33.63 8.45 -29.69
CA GLN A 410 -34.09 7.58 -28.62
C GLN A 410 -32.99 6.61 -28.16
N VAL A 411 -32.29 5.99 -29.12
CA VAL A 411 -31.16 5.09 -28.83
C VAL A 411 -30.05 5.83 -28.09
N HIS A 412 -29.63 7.01 -28.59
CA HIS A 412 -28.64 7.83 -27.90
C HIS A 412 -29.10 8.21 -26.49
N ARG A 413 -30.34 8.69 -26.33
CA ARG A 413 -30.89 9.09 -25.02
C ARG A 413 -30.90 7.93 -24.04
N LEU A 414 -31.38 6.76 -24.45
CA LEU A 414 -31.42 5.56 -23.62
C LEU A 414 -30.02 5.17 -23.16
N LEU A 415 -29.06 5.07 -24.11
CA LEU A 415 -27.69 4.69 -23.80
C LEU A 415 -27.02 5.69 -22.85
N MET A 416 -27.17 7.00 -23.07
CA MET A 416 -26.57 8.01 -22.19
C MET A 416 -27.20 8.03 -20.79
N LEU A 417 -28.52 7.82 -20.67
CA LEU A 417 -29.17 7.71 -19.35
C LEU A 417 -28.68 6.46 -18.60
N THR A 418 -28.53 5.34 -19.30
CA THR A 418 -27.92 4.13 -18.73
C THR A 418 -26.47 4.38 -18.31
N THR A 419 -25.67 5.08 -19.12
CA THR A 419 -24.30 5.48 -18.74
C THR A 419 -24.30 6.27 -17.43
N SER A 420 -25.14 7.31 -17.33
CA SER A 420 -25.19 8.17 -16.14
C SER A 420 -25.61 7.38 -14.91
N ALA A 421 -26.62 6.51 -15.03
CA ALA A 421 -27.08 5.66 -13.93
C ALA A 421 -25.99 4.69 -13.46
N LEU A 422 -25.37 3.95 -14.38
CA LEU A 422 -24.27 3.03 -14.07
C LEU A 422 -23.09 3.76 -13.43
N THR A 423 -22.71 4.94 -13.96
CA THR A 423 -21.63 5.75 -13.41
C THR A 423 -21.95 6.19 -11.99
N CYS A 424 -23.19 6.64 -11.71
CA CYS A 424 -23.64 7.04 -10.36
C CYS A 424 -23.52 5.89 -9.36
N VAL A 425 -24.06 4.72 -9.70
CA VAL A 425 -23.99 3.54 -8.81
C VAL A 425 -22.54 3.11 -8.61
N ALA A 426 -21.77 2.99 -9.69
CA ALA A 426 -20.39 2.54 -9.64
C ALA A 426 -19.49 3.49 -8.84
N PHE A 427 -19.69 4.80 -8.95
CA PHE A 427 -18.88 5.80 -8.24
C PHE A 427 -19.01 5.69 -6.72
N VAL A 428 -20.16 5.28 -6.20
CA VAL A 428 -20.40 5.16 -4.76
C VAL A 428 -19.70 3.93 -4.15
N LEU A 429 -19.53 2.84 -4.91
CA LEU A 429 -19.04 1.56 -4.36
C LEU A 429 -17.65 1.64 -3.69
N PRO A 430 -16.63 2.30 -4.25
CA PRO A 430 -15.33 2.42 -3.59
C PRO A 430 -15.40 3.22 -2.27
N PHE A 431 -16.31 4.20 -2.16
CA PHE A 431 -16.50 4.97 -0.93
C PHE A 431 -17.20 4.15 0.14
N ILE A 432 -18.18 3.31 -0.22
CA ILE A 432 -18.78 2.35 0.71
C ILE A 432 -17.71 1.40 1.23
N TYR A 433 -16.87 0.86 0.34
CA TYR A 433 -15.80 -0.04 0.74
C TYR A 433 -14.76 0.62 1.65
N ARG A 434 -14.31 1.83 1.30
CA ARG A 434 -13.23 2.51 2.03
C ARG A 434 -13.71 3.26 3.28
N GLY A 435 -15.00 3.53 3.40
CA GLY A 435 -15.56 4.40 4.43
C GLY A 435 -15.17 5.88 4.28
N GLY A 436 -14.57 6.28 3.16
CA GLY A 436 -14.05 7.63 2.95
C GLY A 436 -13.14 7.80 1.74
N TRP A 437 -12.49 8.96 1.66
CA TRP A 437 -11.54 9.29 0.58
C TRP A 437 -10.19 8.58 0.78
N SER A 438 -9.63 8.04 -0.29
CA SER A 438 -8.32 7.38 -0.27
C SER A 438 -7.28 8.21 -1.01
N GLY A 439 -6.42 8.93 -0.29
CA GLY A 439 -5.28 9.66 -0.86
C GLY A 439 -4.28 8.75 -1.60
N HIS A 440 -4.26 7.45 -1.26
CA HIS A 440 -3.37 6.46 -1.89
C HIS A 440 -3.84 5.98 -3.27
N ALA A 441 -5.03 6.39 -3.74
CA ALA A 441 -5.53 6.03 -5.07
C ALA A 441 -5.01 6.98 -6.18
N GLY A 442 -4.05 7.86 -5.85
CA GLY A 442 -3.43 8.77 -6.80
C GLY A 442 -4.44 9.71 -7.47
N TYR A 443 -4.26 9.93 -8.77
CA TYR A 443 -5.11 10.83 -9.57
C TYR A 443 -6.45 10.22 -10.02
N HIS A 444 -6.60 8.90 -9.96
CA HIS A 444 -7.81 8.20 -10.41
C HIS A 444 -9.11 8.77 -9.81
N PRO A 445 -9.27 8.92 -8.47
CA PRO A 445 -10.52 9.41 -7.90
C PRO A 445 -10.80 10.87 -8.26
N PHE A 446 -9.77 11.70 -8.47
CA PHE A 446 -9.94 13.08 -8.90
C PHE A 446 -10.50 13.17 -10.34
N LEU A 447 -9.92 12.41 -11.27
CA LEU A 447 -10.44 12.35 -12.64
C LEU A 447 -11.83 11.69 -12.67
N GLY A 448 -12.05 10.67 -11.84
CA GLY A 448 -13.36 10.04 -11.65
C GLY A 448 -14.45 11.03 -11.18
N CYS A 449 -14.13 11.96 -10.27
CA CYS A 449 -15.04 13.02 -9.87
C CYS A 449 -15.42 13.94 -11.04
N VAL A 450 -14.44 14.33 -11.88
CA VAL A 450 -14.70 15.16 -13.07
C VAL A 450 -15.61 14.41 -14.05
N VAL A 451 -15.33 13.13 -14.30
CA VAL A 451 -16.14 12.25 -15.16
C VAL A 451 -17.57 12.12 -14.62
N MET A 452 -17.73 11.93 -13.31
CA MET A 452 -19.02 11.88 -12.63
C MET A 452 -19.81 13.19 -12.85
N ILE A 453 -19.20 14.34 -12.57
CA ILE A 453 -19.83 15.65 -12.75
C ILE A 453 -20.31 15.82 -14.18
N PHE A 454 -19.47 15.51 -15.17
CA PHE A 454 -19.87 15.60 -16.57
C PHE A 454 -20.96 14.59 -16.95
N ALA A 455 -20.92 13.36 -16.43
CA ALA A 455 -21.93 12.33 -16.70
C ALA A 455 -23.32 12.72 -16.18
N VAL A 456 -23.41 13.49 -15.09
CA VAL A 456 -24.69 14.00 -14.56
C VAL A 456 -25.10 15.31 -15.23
N LEU A 457 -24.14 16.21 -15.47
CA LEU A 457 -24.40 17.50 -16.10
C LEU A 457 -24.91 17.35 -17.53
N GLN A 458 -24.45 16.33 -18.27
CA GLN A 458 -24.82 16.12 -19.66
C GLN A 458 -26.32 15.87 -19.89
N PRO A 459 -26.98 14.90 -19.21
CA PRO A 459 -28.43 14.76 -19.25
C PRO A 459 -29.19 16.00 -18.79
N PHE A 460 -28.69 16.70 -17.76
CA PHE A 460 -29.30 17.93 -17.28
C PHE A 460 -29.30 19.02 -18.35
N LEU A 461 -28.14 19.27 -18.98
CA LEU A 461 -28.03 20.19 -20.13
C LEU A 461 -28.97 19.76 -21.26
N ALA A 462 -29.06 18.46 -21.56
CA ALA A 462 -29.93 17.92 -22.60
C ALA A 462 -31.43 18.12 -22.30
N ALA A 463 -31.83 18.22 -21.02
CA ALA A 463 -33.22 18.52 -20.64
C ALA A 463 -33.62 19.95 -21.03
N PHE A 464 -32.69 20.91 -20.97
CA PHE A 464 -32.90 22.31 -21.37
C PHE A 464 -32.62 22.55 -22.87
N ARG A 465 -32.62 21.51 -23.69
CA ARG A 465 -32.35 21.59 -25.13
C ARG A 465 -33.33 22.57 -25.81
N PRO A 466 -32.84 23.69 -26.38
CA PRO A 466 -33.71 24.68 -27.02
C PRO A 466 -34.41 24.12 -28.28
N PRO A 467 -35.53 24.71 -28.75
CA PRO A 467 -36.14 24.38 -30.04
C PRO A 467 -35.18 24.52 -31.23
N LEU A 468 -35.47 23.85 -32.36
CA LEU A 468 -34.57 23.77 -33.52
C LEU A 468 -34.18 25.15 -34.10
N HIS A 469 -35.11 26.10 -34.12
CA HIS A 469 -34.93 27.42 -34.74
C HIS A 469 -34.46 28.52 -33.77
N HIS A 470 -34.14 28.17 -32.51
CA HIS A 470 -33.77 29.14 -31.50
C HIS A 470 -32.26 29.49 -31.58
N PRO A 471 -31.83 30.76 -31.47
CA PRO A 471 -30.42 31.15 -31.64
C PRO A 471 -29.47 30.48 -30.63
N ARG A 472 -29.93 30.28 -29.38
CA ARG A 472 -29.15 29.54 -28.36
C ARG A 472 -28.92 28.05 -28.68
N ARG A 473 -29.55 27.51 -29.73
CA ARG A 473 -29.40 26.10 -30.11
C ARG A 473 -27.98 25.78 -30.58
N GLN A 474 -27.30 26.72 -31.22
CA GLN A 474 -25.91 26.55 -31.66
C GLN A 474 -24.95 26.47 -30.47
N VAL A 475 -25.13 27.35 -29.48
CA VAL A 475 -24.38 27.33 -28.22
C VAL A 475 -24.59 26.00 -27.50
N PHE A 476 -25.85 25.58 -27.35
CA PHE A 476 -26.17 24.27 -26.77
C PHE A 476 -25.46 23.12 -27.49
N ASN A 477 -25.53 23.06 -28.83
CA ASN A 477 -24.91 21.97 -29.59
C ASN A 477 -23.40 21.91 -29.36
N TRP A 478 -22.70 23.06 -29.37
CA TRP A 478 -21.26 23.13 -29.11
C TRP A 478 -20.91 22.74 -27.68
N THR A 479 -21.64 23.27 -26.69
CA THR A 479 -21.41 22.96 -25.26
C THR A 479 -21.67 21.48 -24.96
N HIS A 480 -22.79 20.94 -25.44
CA HIS A 480 -23.14 19.53 -25.24
C HIS A 480 -22.10 18.60 -25.88
N TRP A 481 -21.68 18.92 -27.11
CA TRP A 481 -20.64 18.16 -27.81
C TRP A 481 -19.27 18.26 -27.12
N SER A 482 -18.83 19.46 -26.72
CA SER A 482 -17.50 19.67 -26.15
C SER A 482 -17.35 19.01 -24.78
N ILE A 483 -18.30 19.23 -23.87
CA ILE A 483 -18.30 18.59 -22.54
C ILE A 483 -18.38 17.07 -22.68
N GLY A 484 -19.11 16.55 -23.67
CA GLY A 484 -19.32 15.11 -23.84
C GLY A 484 -18.05 14.43 -24.35
N THR A 485 -17.36 15.09 -25.26
CA THR A 485 -16.08 14.65 -25.79
C THR A 485 -14.99 14.73 -24.71
N ALA A 486 -14.95 15.80 -23.92
CA ALA A 486 -14.04 15.93 -22.78
C ALA A 486 -14.26 14.81 -21.75
N ALA A 487 -15.52 14.52 -21.40
CA ALA A 487 -15.86 13.42 -20.48
C ALA A 487 -15.34 12.07 -20.99
N ARG A 488 -15.49 11.76 -22.28
CA ARG A 488 -14.98 10.52 -22.89
C ARG A 488 -13.45 10.43 -22.80
N ILE A 489 -12.73 11.51 -23.11
CA ILE A 489 -11.25 11.53 -23.05
C ILE A 489 -10.77 11.30 -21.62
N ILE A 490 -11.34 12.01 -20.65
CA ILE A 490 -10.97 11.89 -19.24
C ILE A 490 -11.34 10.51 -18.71
N ALA A 491 -12.48 9.93 -19.13
CA ALA A 491 -12.89 8.59 -18.72
C ALA A 491 -11.89 7.51 -19.18
N VAL A 492 -11.36 7.61 -20.41
CA VAL A 492 -10.31 6.68 -20.89
C VAL A 492 -9.06 6.78 -20.01
N ALA A 493 -8.57 7.99 -19.72
CA ALA A 493 -7.43 8.18 -18.82
C ALA A 493 -7.72 7.65 -17.40
N THR A 494 -8.93 7.86 -16.91
CA THR A 494 -9.38 7.36 -15.60
C THR A 494 -9.39 5.84 -15.54
N MET A 495 -9.81 5.16 -16.62
CA MET A 495 -9.79 3.70 -16.72
C MET A 495 -8.36 3.15 -16.73
N PHE A 496 -7.43 3.77 -17.47
CA PHE A 496 -6.01 3.38 -17.41
C PHE A 496 -5.47 3.41 -15.98
N LEU A 497 -5.65 4.53 -15.28
CA LEU A 497 -5.22 4.64 -13.88
C LEU A 497 -5.94 3.65 -12.96
N GLY A 498 -7.22 3.36 -13.22
CA GLY A 498 -8.03 2.47 -12.39
C GLY A 498 -7.59 1.01 -12.44
N MET A 499 -7.19 0.52 -13.61
CA MET A 499 -6.72 -0.86 -13.82
C MET A 499 -5.34 -1.17 -13.19
N ASP A 500 -4.63 -0.13 -12.76
CA ASP A 500 -3.31 -0.23 -12.12
C ASP A 500 -3.38 -0.08 -10.60
N LEU A 501 -4.55 0.24 -10.05
CA LEU A 501 -4.73 0.32 -8.60
C LEU A 501 -4.68 -1.07 -7.97
N SER A 502 -4.07 -1.18 -6.79
CA SER A 502 -3.86 -2.47 -6.09
C SER A 502 -5.14 -3.27 -5.80
N GLY A 503 -6.32 -2.63 -5.77
CA GLY A 503 -7.61 -3.31 -5.61
C GLY A 503 -8.20 -3.91 -6.88
N MET A 504 -7.64 -3.57 -8.05
CA MET A 504 -8.04 -4.03 -9.38
C MET A 504 -6.81 -4.12 -10.30
N SER A 505 -5.68 -4.61 -9.79
CA SER A 505 -4.43 -4.70 -10.54
C SER A 505 -4.54 -5.81 -11.58
N LEU A 506 -5.08 -5.49 -12.75
CA LEU A 506 -5.17 -6.42 -13.87
C LEU A 506 -3.74 -6.79 -14.35
N PRO A 507 -3.57 -7.98 -14.94
CA PRO A 507 -2.24 -8.46 -15.32
C PRO A 507 -1.59 -7.60 -16.42
N ASP A 508 -0.38 -7.15 -16.13
CA ASP A 508 0.53 -6.54 -17.10
C ASP A 508 1.18 -7.59 -18.01
N PRO A 509 1.51 -7.26 -19.27
CA PRO A 509 1.23 -6.00 -19.99
C PRO A 509 -0.13 -6.01 -20.73
N TRP A 510 -0.88 -7.11 -20.64
CA TRP A 510 -2.03 -7.37 -21.52
C TRP A 510 -3.16 -6.35 -21.36
N LYS A 511 -3.46 -5.90 -20.13
CA LYS A 511 -4.49 -4.87 -19.88
C LYS A 511 -4.27 -3.59 -20.72
N THR A 512 -3.01 -3.17 -20.84
CA THR A 512 -2.61 -1.95 -21.53
C THR A 512 -2.79 -2.12 -23.04
N TYR A 513 -2.34 -3.25 -23.59
CA TYR A 513 -2.54 -3.55 -25.01
C TYR A 513 -4.01 -3.67 -25.39
N TRP A 514 -4.84 -4.31 -24.55
CA TRP A 514 -6.28 -4.41 -24.80
C TRP A 514 -6.97 -3.05 -24.73
N MET A 515 -6.59 -2.17 -23.80
CA MET A 515 -7.15 -0.82 -23.72
C MET A 515 -6.72 0.04 -24.91
N ILE A 516 -5.45 -0.01 -25.31
CA ILE A 516 -4.96 0.67 -26.53
C ILE A 516 -5.70 0.13 -27.76
N GLY A 517 -5.87 -1.19 -27.85
CA GLY A 517 -6.63 -1.84 -28.93
C GLY A 517 -8.08 -1.37 -28.99
N PHE A 518 -8.76 -1.25 -27.84
CA PHE A 518 -10.11 -0.69 -27.77
C PHE A 518 -10.16 0.77 -28.24
N VAL A 519 -9.22 1.60 -27.79
CA VAL A 519 -9.14 3.02 -28.21
C VAL A 519 -8.91 3.11 -29.72
N ALA A 520 -7.97 2.33 -30.26
CA ALA A 520 -7.69 2.27 -31.68
C ALA A 520 -8.89 1.77 -32.49
N TRP A 521 -9.60 0.74 -32.01
CA TRP A 521 -10.83 0.22 -32.61
C TRP A 521 -11.91 1.30 -32.72
N HIS A 522 -12.11 2.07 -31.65
CA HIS A 522 -13.10 3.13 -31.62
C HIS A 522 -12.73 4.31 -32.53
N VAL A 523 -11.50 4.82 -32.42
CA VAL A 523 -11.01 5.93 -33.27
C VAL A 523 -10.99 5.51 -34.74
N GLY A 524 -10.50 4.31 -35.06
CA GLY A 524 -10.49 3.79 -36.43
C GLY A 524 -11.89 3.68 -37.03
N THR A 525 -12.88 3.25 -36.25
CA THR A 525 -14.28 3.23 -36.70
C THR A 525 -14.83 4.62 -36.96
N GLU A 526 -14.54 5.60 -36.09
CA GLU A 526 -14.92 7.01 -36.32
C GLU A 526 -14.30 7.54 -37.62
N VAL A 527 -13.01 7.27 -37.86
CA VAL A 527 -12.31 7.67 -39.09
C VAL A 527 -12.93 7.02 -40.33
N ILE A 528 -13.23 5.71 -40.30
CA ILE A 528 -13.87 5.01 -41.42
C ILE A 528 -15.24 5.62 -41.74
N LEU A 529 -16.06 5.90 -40.72
CA LEU A 529 -17.39 6.48 -40.89
C LEU A 529 -17.32 7.95 -41.39
N GLU A 530 -16.32 8.71 -40.94
CA GLU A 530 -16.08 10.09 -41.40
C GLU A 530 -15.60 10.10 -42.86
N MET A 531 -14.65 9.23 -43.22
CA MET A 531 -14.18 9.06 -44.60
C MET A 531 -15.33 8.64 -45.54
N HIS A 532 -16.19 7.72 -45.09
CA HIS A 532 -17.38 7.33 -45.85
C HIS A 532 -18.36 8.50 -46.01
N ALA A 533 -18.60 9.28 -44.94
CA ALA A 533 -19.48 10.45 -45.00
C ALA A 533 -18.95 11.52 -45.97
N TYR A 534 -17.64 11.81 -45.93
CA TYR A 534 -16.98 12.73 -46.85
C TYR A 534 -17.05 12.26 -48.31
N ARG A 535 -16.81 10.96 -48.57
CA ARG A 535 -16.93 10.40 -49.92
C ARG A 535 -18.36 10.49 -50.45
N LEU A 536 -19.36 10.27 -49.59
CA LEU A 536 -20.76 10.37 -49.97
C LEU A 536 -21.14 11.83 -50.29
N SER A 537 -20.69 12.81 -49.50
CA SER A 537 -20.96 14.23 -49.79
C SER A 537 -20.29 14.67 -51.09
N GLN A 538 -19.04 14.26 -51.34
CA GLN A 538 -18.34 14.57 -52.58
C GLN A 538 -19.05 13.94 -53.80
N LYS A 539 -19.56 12.71 -53.68
CA LYS A 539 -20.34 12.06 -54.74
C LYS A 539 -21.64 12.80 -55.05
N VAL A 540 -22.31 13.34 -54.03
CA VAL A 540 -23.55 14.12 -54.19
C VAL A 540 -23.25 15.47 -54.87
N GLU A 541 -22.17 16.14 -54.48
CA GLU A 541 -21.77 17.44 -55.06
C GLU A 541 -21.41 17.31 -56.55
N ILE A 542 -20.68 16.27 -56.94
CA ILE A 542 -20.35 15.98 -58.35
C ILE A 542 -21.62 15.67 -59.16
N LEU A 543 -22.58 14.94 -58.57
CA LEU A 543 -23.81 14.54 -59.23
C LEU A 543 -24.80 15.71 -59.41
N ASP A 544 -24.79 16.69 -58.51
CA ASP A 544 -25.61 17.91 -58.62
C ASP A 544 -25.11 18.82 -59.76
N ASP A 545 -23.79 18.81 -60.02
CA ASP A 545 -23.16 19.55 -61.13
C ASP A 545 -23.41 18.89 -62.50
N THR A 546 -23.68 17.58 -62.54
CA THR A 546 -24.04 16.85 -63.78
C THR A 546 -25.54 16.62 -63.88
N ARG A 547 -26.28 17.63 -64.35
CA ARG A 547 -27.73 17.52 -64.52
C ARG A 547 -28.12 16.57 -65.67
N ILE A 548 -28.74 15.44 -65.32
CA ILE A 548 -29.79 14.63 -66.01
C ILE A 548 -29.56 13.10 -65.80
N GLN A 549 -30.02 12.58 -64.66
CA GLN A 549 -30.51 11.20 -64.34
C GLN A 549 -30.61 11.00 -62.80
N ILE A 550 -31.22 11.97 -62.10
CA ILE A 550 -30.82 12.33 -60.72
C ILE A 550 -31.59 11.61 -59.59
N LEU A 551 -32.81 11.10 -59.79
CA LEU A 551 -33.60 10.54 -58.66
C LEU A 551 -33.30 9.06 -58.35
N GLN A 552 -32.86 8.28 -59.34
CA GLN A 552 -32.69 6.83 -59.19
C GLN A 552 -31.26 6.46 -58.77
N SER A 553 -30.26 7.26 -59.17
CA SER A 553 -28.86 7.08 -58.76
C SER A 553 -28.59 7.60 -57.34
N SER A 554 -29.21 8.71 -56.94
CA SER A 554 -29.13 9.26 -55.58
C SER A 554 -29.76 8.34 -54.54
N THR A 555 -30.91 7.74 -54.83
CA THR A 555 -31.59 6.79 -53.94
C THR A 555 -30.82 5.48 -53.79
N VAL A 556 -30.18 4.97 -54.85
CA VAL A 556 -29.32 3.77 -54.76
C VAL A 556 -28.06 4.05 -53.93
N ALA A 557 -27.36 5.16 -54.17
CA ALA A 557 -26.17 5.55 -53.40
C ALA A 557 -26.47 5.78 -51.91
N GLU A 558 -27.65 6.32 -51.59
CA GLU A 558 -28.11 6.52 -50.21
C GLU A 558 -28.45 5.18 -49.52
N VAL A 559 -29.09 4.25 -50.23
CA VAL A 559 -29.39 2.90 -49.72
C VAL A 559 -28.12 2.10 -49.47
N GLU A 560 -27.16 2.13 -50.39
CA GLU A 560 -25.84 1.50 -50.21
C GLU A 560 -25.07 2.12 -49.03
N GLY A 561 -25.07 3.44 -48.91
CA GLY A 561 -24.45 4.14 -47.78
C GLY A 561 -25.10 3.80 -46.44
N HIS A 562 -26.42 3.58 -46.42
CA HIS A 562 -27.13 3.12 -45.22
C HIS A 562 -26.81 1.67 -44.86
N ALA A 563 -26.69 0.78 -45.86
CA ALA A 563 -26.28 -0.60 -45.64
C ALA A 563 -24.85 -0.69 -45.08
N PHE A 564 -23.91 0.07 -45.67
CA PHE A 564 -22.53 0.16 -45.19
C PHE A 564 -22.46 0.62 -43.73
N LYS A 565 -23.13 1.73 -43.37
CA LYS A 565 -23.15 2.23 -41.98
C LYS A 565 -23.69 1.19 -41.00
N LYS A 566 -24.76 0.47 -41.34
CA LYS A 566 -25.33 -0.58 -40.48
C LYS A 566 -24.35 -1.75 -40.30
N ALA A 567 -23.68 -2.18 -41.38
CA ALA A 567 -22.67 -3.24 -41.31
C ALA A 567 -21.48 -2.83 -40.42
N VAL A 568 -20.95 -1.61 -40.59
CA VAL A 568 -19.88 -1.08 -39.75
C VAL A 568 -20.31 -1.01 -38.28
N LEU A 569 -21.54 -0.59 -37.98
CA LEU A 569 -22.03 -0.56 -36.59
C LEU A 569 -22.14 -1.96 -35.99
N ALA A 570 -22.64 -2.94 -36.73
CA ALA A 570 -22.74 -4.32 -36.26
C ALA A 570 -21.34 -4.89 -35.94
N ILE A 571 -20.38 -4.70 -36.85
CA ILE A 571 -18.98 -5.08 -36.63
C ILE A 571 -18.41 -4.37 -35.41
N TYR A 572 -18.64 -3.06 -35.29
CA TYR A 572 -18.18 -2.26 -34.17
C TYR A 572 -18.70 -2.78 -32.83
N ILE A 573 -19.99 -3.09 -32.75
CA ILE A 573 -20.63 -3.65 -31.55
C ILE A 573 -20.01 -5.00 -31.19
N CYS A 574 -19.81 -5.89 -32.16
CA CYS A 574 -19.14 -7.18 -31.91
C CYS A 574 -17.74 -6.98 -31.34
N GLY A 575 -16.91 -6.11 -31.94
CA GLY A 575 -15.58 -5.80 -31.43
C GLY A 575 -15.61 -5.21 -30.02
N ASN A 576 -16.54 -4.28 -29.77
CA ASN A 576 -16.72 -3.64 -28.47
C ASN A 576 -17.09 -4.66 -27.37
N VAL A 577 -18.02 -5.57 -27.66
CA VAL A 577 -18.42 -6.65 -26.76
C VAL A 577 -17.25 -7.60 -26.50
N THR A 578 -16.43 -7.92 -27.50
CA THR A 578 -15.21 -8.73 -27.32
C THR A 578 -14.24 -8.07 -26.33
N PHE A 579 -13.91 -6.78 -26.52
CA PHE A 579 -13.06 -6.05 -25.58
C PHE A 579 -13.67 -6.01 -24.16
N LEU A 580 -14.98 -5.77 -24.05
CA LEU A 580 -15.67 -5.78 -22.77
C LEU A 580 -15.55 -7.14 -22.07
N ILE A 581 -15.80 -8.24 -22.79
CA ILE A 581 -15.71 -9.61 -22.23
C ILE A 581 -14.29 -9.89 -21.73
N ILE A 582 -13.25 -9.46 -22.46
CA ILE A 582 -11.86 -9.60 -22.03
C ILE A 582 -11.65 -8.92 -20.66
N PHE A 583 -12.09 -7.68 -20.50
CA PHE A 583 -11.94 -6.96 -19.23
C PHE A 583 -12.79 -7.55 -18.10
N LEU A 584 -14.04 -7.95 -18.37
CA LEU A 584 -14.90 -8.56 -17.36
C LEU A 584 -14.36 -9.93 -16.91
N SER A 585 -13.83 -10.73 -17.84
CA SER A 585 -13.16 -11.99 -17.51
C SER A 585 -11.92 -11.74 -16.66
N ALA A 586 -11.11 -10.74 -17.01
CA ALA A 586 -9.92 -10.39 -16.24
C ALA A 586 -10.28 -9.93 -14.81
N ILE A 587 -11.34 -9.12 -14.64
CA ILE A 587 -11.86 -8.73 -13.32
C ILE A 587 -12.35 -9.94 -12.52
N ASN A 588 -12.99 -10.91 -13.18
CA ASN A 588 -13.49 -12.11 -12.51
C ASN A 588 -12.36 -12.99 -11.96
N HIS A 589 -11.23 -13.05 -12.68
CA HIS A 589 -10.05 -13.83 -12.30
C HIS A 589 -9.15 -13.20 -11.22
N LEU A 590 -9.38 -11.94 -10.83
CA LEU A 590 -8.77 -11.31 -9.65
C LEU A 590 -9.26 -11.95 -8.34
#